data_AF-A0A954B319-F1
#
_entry.id   AF-A0A954B319-F1
#
_cell.length_a   1.000
_cell.length_b   1.000
_cell.length_c   1.000
_cell.angle_alpha   90.00
_cell.angle_beta   90.00
_cell.angle_gamma   90.00
#
_symmetry.space_group_name_H-M   'P 1'
#
loop_
_entity.id
_entity.type
_entity.pdbx_description
1 polymer ?
#
loop_
_entity_poly.entity_id
_entity_poly.type
_entity_poly.pdbx_seq_one_letter_code
_entity_poly.pdbx_strand_id
1 'polypeptide(L)'
;MAFVLRWPAILVMLAVVLFCVAGALGAAGLIADFQAPSVGVEQVDTQVAQAQSAAAQTGAANATWIDVGLLAAAAVLFLISAIRLIRRTQAFWTWLLGFAAYGGRWAWSQQYNEGGVAGTIRGVDIGAFTHPQALLNDLGSPSAQVGILGIILIVGLFVFIVDAVDRAHWDKQGA
;
A
#
# COMPACT_ATOMS: atom_id res chain seq x y z
N MET A 1 26.62 -6.29 -7.49
CA MET A 1 26.69 -4.83 -7.24
C MET A 1 25.30 -4.17 -7.03
N ALA A 2 24.22 -4.91 -6.74
CA ALA A 2 22.91 -4.31 -6.44
C ALA A 2 22.74 -3.80 -4.99
N PHE A 3 23.79 -3.85 -4.17
CA PHE A 3 23.71 -3.54 -2.73
C PHE A 3 23.16 -2.13 -2.45
N VAL A 4 23.56 -1.14 -3.26
CA VAL A 4 23.11 0.26 -3.13
C VAL A 4 21.61 0.41 -3.41
N LEU A 5 21.05 -0.36 -4.34
CA LEU A 5 19.63 -0.29 -4.70
C LEU A 5 18.74 -1.18 -3.81
N ARG A 6 19.30 -2.29 -3.32
CA ARG A 6 18.55 -3.28 -2.55
C ARG A 6 18.08 -2.76 -1.20
N TRP A 7 18.95 -2.11 -0.43
CA TRP A 7 18.58 -1.62 0.90
C TRP A 7 17.47 -0.56 0.84
N PRO A 8 17.55 0.47 -0.02
CA PRO A 8 16.43 1.37 -0.25
C PRO A 8 15.16 0.62 -0.68
N ALA A 9 15.25 -0.35 -1.59
CA ALA A 9 14.08 -1.14 -2.01
C ALA A 9 13.46 -1.92 -0.84
N ILE A 10 14.27 -2.53 0.04
CA ILE A 10 13.78 -3.21 1.24
C ILE A 10 13.08 -2.23 2.18
N LEU A 11 13.69 -1.07 2.45
CA LEU A 11 13.12 -0.07 3.35
C LEU A 11 11.79 0.47 2.82
N VAL A 12 11.71 0.77 1.53
CA VAL A 12 10.47 1.22 0.89
C VAL A 12 9.42 0.11 0.90
N MET A 13 9.81 -1.14 0.65
CA MET A 13 8.89 -2.28 0.76
C MET A 13 8.33 -2.44 2.17
N LEU A 14 9.16 -2.29 3.21
CA LEU A 14 8.70 -2.31 4.60
C LEU A 14 7.75 -1.14 4.91
N ALA A 15 8.00 0.05 4.35
CA ALA A 15 7.08 1.17 4.47
C ALA A 15 5.73 0.88 3.80
N VAL A 16 5.72 0.24 2.62
CA VAL A 16 4.48 -0.20 1.95
C VAL A 16 3.75 -1.25 2.78
N VAL A 17 4.46 -2.19 3.42
CA VAL A 17 3.85 -3.16 4.35
C VAL A 17 3.16 -2.44 5.50
N LEU A 18 3.86 -1.51 6.17
CA LEU A 18 3.28 -0.74 7.27
C LEU A 18 2.06 0.06 6.83
N PHE A 19 2.12 0.66 5.64
CA PHE A 19 0.99 1.36 5.04
C PHE A 19 -0.23 0.45 4.82
N CYS A 20 -0.03 -0.77 4.26
CA CYS A 20 -1.10 -1.73 4.08
C CYS A 20 -1.67 -2.25 5.41
N VAL A 21 -0.81 -2.50 6.41
CA VAL A 21 -1.24 -2.94 7.75
C VAL A 21 -2.04 -1.83 8.45
N ALA A 22 -1.58 -0.59 8.41
CA ALA A 22 -2.29 0.55 8.97
C ALA A 22 -3.67 0.72 8.31
N GLY A 23 -3.74 0.61 6.98
CA GLY A 23 -5.01 0.65 6.25
C GLY A 23 -5.95 -0.50 6.63
N ALA A 24 -5.45 -1.74 6.73
CA ALA A 24 -6.25 -2.90 7.10
C ALA A 24 -6.80 -2.80 8.52
N LEU A 25 -5.94 -2.43 9.49
CA LEU A 25 -6.32 -2.27 10.89
C LEU A 25 -7.26 -1.09 11.10
N GLY A 26 -7.03 0.03 10.41
CA GLY A 26 -7.93 1.19 10.45
C GLY A 26 -9.33 0.84 9.95
N ALA A 27 -9.43 0.16 8.80
CA ALA A 27 -10.72 -0.30 8.26
C ALA A 27 -11.38 -1.36 9.16
N ALA A 28 -10.63 -2.35 9.66
CA ALA A 28 -11.17 -3.37 10.55
C ALA A 28 -11.68 -2.79 11.88
N GLY A 29 -10.96 -1.82 12.44
CA GLY A 29 -11.34 -1.13 13.68
C GLY A 29 -12.66 -0.37 13.54
N LEU A 30 -12.89 0.29 12.39
CA LEU A 30 -14.16 0.95 12.10
C LEU A 30 -15.31 -0.06 11.91
N ILE A 31 -15.08 -1.14 11.15
CA ILE A 31 -16.12 -2.16 10.91
C ILE A 31 -16.51 -2.89 12.20
N ALA A 32 -15.54 -3.16 13.07
CA ALA A 32 -15.76 -3.84 14.34
C ALA A 32 -16.33 -2.92 15.45
N ASP A 33 -16.59 -1.64 15.14
CA ASP A 33 -16.97 -0.61 16.12
C ASP A 33 -16.05 -0.62 17.36
N PHE A 34 -14.74 -0.76 17.11
CA PHE A 34 -13.77 -0.84 18.18
C PHE A 34 -13.69 0.49 18.90
N GLN A 35 -14.21 0.55 20.13
CA GLN A 35 -14.09 1.74 20.98
C GLN A 35 -12.86 1.63 21.88
N ALA A 36 -12.16 2.75 22.08
CA ALA A 36 -11.07 2.81 23.03
C ALA A 36 -11.59 2.41 24.43
N PRO A 37 -10.87 1.58 25.20
CA PRO A 37 -11.29 1.23 26.54
C PRO A 37 -11.38 2.52 27.38
N SER A 38 -12.59 2.90 27.82
CA SER A 38 -12.86 4.13 28.59
C SER A 38 -12.24 4.15 30.01
N VAL A 39 -11.22 3.32 30.25
CA VAL A 39 -10.58 3.09 31.55
C VAL A 39 -9.12 3.50 31.50
N GLY A 40 -8.90 4.79 31.80
CA GLY A 40 -7.72 5.24 32.55
C GLY A 40 -6.42 5.43 31.78
N VAL A 41 -6.43 5.51 30.44
CA VAL A 41 -5.22 5.80 29.66
C VAL A 41 -5.51 6.90 28.64
N GLU A 42 -5.66 8.15 29.12
CA GLU A 42 -5.98 9.34 28.28
C GLU A 42 -5.12 9.44 27.00
N GLN A 43 -3.84 9.05 27.06
CA GLN A 43 -2.96 9.03 25.88
C GLN A 43 -3.35 7.98 24.84
N VAL A 44 -3.76 6.78 25.25
CA VAL A 44 -4.21 5.72 24.34
C VAL A 44 -5.58 6.08 23.77
N ASP A 45 -6.47 6.64 24.58
CA ASP A 45 -7.79 7.09 24.13
C ASP A 45 -7.68 8.20 23.08
N THR A 46 -6.75 9.14 23.27
CA THR A 46 -6.47 10.20 22.31
C THR A 46 -5.88 9.64 21.00
N GLN A 47 -4.96 8.67 21.07
CA GLN A 47 -4.36 8.04 19.90
C GLN A 47 -5.36 7.18 19.11
N VAL A 48 -6.25 6.45 19.79
CA VAL A 48 -7.30 5.66 19.16
C VAL A 48 -8.33 6.57 18.48
N ALA A 49 -8.74 7.66 19.13
CA ALA A 49 -9.63 8.66 18.53
C ALA A 49 -9.02 9.33 17.29
N GLN A 50 -7.72 9.68 17.35
CA GLN A 50 -7.00 10.21 16.19
C GLN A 50 -6.92 9.18 15.05
N ALA A 51 -6.60 7.92 15.35
CA ALA A 51 -6.56 6.85 14.36
C ALA A 51 -7.92 6.58 13.70
N GLN A 52 -9.02 6.61 14.47
CA GLN A 52 -10.38 6.49 13.96
C GLN A 52 -10.75 7.68 13.06
N SER A 53 -10.40 8.91 13.46
CA SER A 53 -10.68 10.11 12.66
C SER A 53 -9.90 10.11 11.33
N ALA A 54 -8.64 9.66 11.35
CA ALA A 54 -7.82 9.50 10.15
C ALA A 54 -8.34 8.37 9.25
N ALA A 55 -8.83 7.28 9.83
CA ALA A 55 -9.45 6.19 9.07
C ALA A 55 -10.77 6.66 8.39
N ALA A 56 -11.59 7.46 9.08
CA ALA A 56 -12.81 8.03 8.49
C ALA A 56 -12.52 8.93 7.29
N GLN A 57 -11.43 9.71 7.33
CA GLN A 57 -11.03 10.62 6.25
C GLN A 57 -10.38 9.93 5.03
N THR A 58 -9.86 8.71 5.18
CA THR A 58 -9.19 7.97 4.10
C THR A 58 -10.13 7.06 3.30
N GLY A 59 -11.45 7.19 3.49
CA GLY A 59 -12.47 6.38 2.83
C GLY A 59 -12.71 5.01 3.49
N ALA A 60 -12.15 4.76 4.68
CA ALA A 60 -12.41 3.53 5.42
C ALA A 60 -13.82 3.45 6.02
N ALA A 61 -14.57 4.56 6.03
CA ALA A 61 -15.98 4.59 6.43
C ALA A 61 -16.90 3.70 5.56
N ASN A 62 -16.50 3.48 4.30
CA ASN A 62 -17.22 2.60 3.36
C ASN A 62 -16.48 1.27 3.11
N ALA A 63 -15.42 0.98 3.88
CA ALA A 63 -14.64 -0.23 3.69
C ALA A 63 -15.43 -1.47 4.15
N THR A 64 -15.26 -2.56 3.40
CA THR A 64 -15.84 -3.87 3.69
C THR A 64 -14.79 -4.83 4.22
N TRP A 65 -15.20 -5.98 4.75
CA TRP A 65 -14.26 -7.06 5.13
C TRP A 65 -13.42 -7.56 3.94
N ILE A 66 -13.90 -7.40 2.70
CA ILE A 66 -13.13 -7.70 1.49
C ILE A 66 -11.95 -6.73 1.38
N ASP A 67 -12.17 -5.43 1.64
CA ASP A 67 -11.11 -4.43 1.60
C ASP A 67 -10.03 -4.71 2.65
N VAL A 68 -10.45 -5.07 3.87
CA VAL A 68 -9.55 -5.50 4.95
C VAL A 68 -8.74 -6.72 4.53
N GLY A 69 -9.41 -7.75 3.99
CA GLY A 69 -8.76 -8.98 3.54
C GLY A 69 -7.74 -8.74 2.42
N LEU A 70 -8.07 -7.90 1.43
CA LEU A 70 -7.18 -7.57 0.33
C LEU A 70 -5.98 -6.72 0.78
N LEU A 71 -6.17 -5.78 1.72
CA LEU A 71 -5.07 -5.02 2.32
C LEU A 71 -4.16 -5.91 3.16
N ALA A 72 -4.71 -6.82 3.97
CA ALA A 72 -3.95 -7.77 4.76
C ALA A 72 -3.17 -8.74 3.86
N ALA A 73 -3.79 -9.25 2.79
CA ALA A 73 -3.13 -10.10 1.80
C ALA A 73 -1.98 -9.34 1.11
N ALA A 74 -2.21 -8.09 0.70
CA ALA A 74 -1.17 -7.24 0.12
C ALA A 74 0.00 -7.04 1.10
N ALA A 75 -0.27 -6.72 2.37
CA ALA A 75 0.74 -6.54 3.40
C ALA A 75 1.62 -7.79 3.57
N VAL A 76 1.01 -8.98 3.67
CA VAL A 76 1.73 -10.25 3.82
C VAL A 76 2.60 -10.54 2.59
N LEU A 77 2.06 -10.35 1.38
CA LEU A 77 2.79 -10.63 0.15
C LEU A 77 3.95 -9.64 -0.08
N PHE A 78 3.76 -8.37 0.26
CA PHE A 78 4.84 -7.38 0.25
C PHE A 78 5.90 -7.68 1.31
N LEU A 79 5.52 -8.17 2.49
CA LEU A 79 6.47 -8.59 3.52
C LEU A 79 7.29 -9.80 3.03
N ILE A 80 6.65 -10.80 2.44
CA ILE A 80 7.33 -11.95 1.84
C ILE A 80 8.32 -11.47 0.76
N SER A 81 7.91 -10.52 -0.08
CA SER A 81 8.79 -9.93 -1.10
C SER A 81 10.00 -9.22 -0.47
N ALA A 82 9.81 -8.42 0.59
CA ALA A 82 10.91 -7.78 1.32
C ALA A 82 11.90 -8.80 1.92
N ILE A 83 11.38 -9.87 2.54
CA ILE A 83 12.20 -10.97 3.08
C ILE A 83 12.97 -11.66 1.96
N ARG A 84 12.34 -11.87 0.80
CA ARG A 84 12.98 -12.49 -0.37
C ARG A 84 14.10 -11.62 -0.93
N LEU A 85 13.95 -10.29 -0.95
CA LEU A 85 15.02 -9.35 -1.30
C LEU A 85 16.21 -9.47 -0.33
N ILE A 86 15.95 -9.54 0.98
CA ILE A 86 17.00 -9.73 2.00
C ILE A 86 17.76 -11.04 1.74
N ARG A 87 17.01 -12.11 1.47
CA ARG A 87 17.54 -13.45 1.19
C ARG A 87 18.12 -13.61 -0.21
N ARG A 88 18.06 -12.58 -1.07
CA ARG A 88 18.53 -12.60 -2.47
C ARG A 88 17.86 -13.69 -3.31
N THR A 89 16.55 -13.83 -3.14
CA THR A 89 15.69 -14.77 -3.87
C THR A 89 14.63 -14.01 -4.65
N GLN A 90 13.90 -14.68 -5.57
CA GLN A 90 12.92 -14.04 -6.47
C GLN A 90 11.77 -13.34 -5.72
N ALA A 91 11.92 -12.05 -5.44
CA ALA A 91 10.98 -11.21 -4.72
C ALA A 91 9.90 -10.58 -5.61
N PHE A 92 10.16 -10.43 -6.91
CA PHE A 92 9.27 -9.77 -7.87
C PHE A 92 7.90 -10.45 -7.95
N TRP A 93 7.86 -11.79 -8.03
CA TRP A 93 6.58 -12.51 -8.15
C TRP A 93 5.69 -12.32 -6.93
N THR A 94 6.27 -12.32 -5.74
CA THR A 94 5.53 -12.05 -4.49
C THR A 94 5.11 -10.59 -4.40
N TRP A 95 5.92 -9.65 -4.90
CA TRP A 95 5.51 -8.25 -5.04
C TRP A 95 4.33 -8.12 -6.00
N LEU A 96 4.37 -8.78 -7.16
CA LEU A 96 3.32 -8.71 -8.18
C LEU A 96 1.98 -9.21 -7.65
N LEU A 97 1.98 -10.30 -6.88
CA LEU A 97 0.77 -10.79 -6.20
C LEU A 97 0.27 -9.81 -5.14
N GLY A 98 1.17 -9.19 -4.36
CA GLY A 98 0.79 -8.15 -3.40
C GLY A 98 0.20 -6.91 -4.08
N PHE A 99 0.78 -6.51 -5.21
CA PHE A 99 0.27 -5.44 -6.05
C PHE A 99 -1.10 -5.78 -6.63
N ALA A 100 -1.31 -7.02 -7.07
CA ALA A 100 -2.61 -7.47 -7.54
C ALA A 100 -3.68 -7.43 -6.43
N ALA A 101 -3.33 -7.80 -5.19
CA ALA A 101 -4.26 -7.68 -4.05
C ALA A 101 -4.58 -6.21 -3.74
N TYR A 102 -3.57 -5.34 -3.69
CA TYR A 102 -3.75 -3.91 -3.44
C TYR A 102 -4.54 -3.20 -4.56
N GLY A 103 -4.17 -3.46 -5.82
CA GLY A 103 -4.87 -2.94 -6.99
C GLY A 103 -6.27 -3.53 -7.14
N GLY A 104 -6.47 -4.80 -6.78
CA GLY A 104 -7.78 -5.44 -6.72
C GLY A 104 -8.71 -4.76 -5.72
N ARG A 105 -8.20 -4.41 -4.53
CA ARG A 105 -8.94 -3.60 -3.55
C ARG A 105 -9.32 -2.23 -4.12
N TRP A 106 -8.37 -1.57 -4.77
CA TRP A 106 -8.65 -0.28 -5.40
C TRP A 106 -9.75 -0.41 -6.47
N ALA A 107 -9.64 -1.38 -7.37
CA ALA A 107 -10.64 -1.63 -8.42
C ALA A 107 -12.02 -1.97 -7.84
N TRP A 108 -12.04 -2.79 -6.78
CA TRP A 108 -13.23 -3.09 -6.00
C TRP A 108 -13.88 -1.82 -5.47
N SER A 109 -13.12 -0.95 -4.81
CA SER A 109 -13.65 0.32 -4.28
C SER A 109 -14.16 1.28 -5.36
N GLN A 110 -13.59 1.26 -6.58
CA GLN A 110 -14.10 2.09 -7.68
C GLN A 110 -15.43 1.56 -8.21
N GLN A 111 -15.69 0.26 -8.14
CA GLN A 111 -16.96 -0.31 -8.62
C GLN A 111 -18.17 0.22 -7.84
N TYR A 112 -17.98 0.59 -6.58
CA TYR A 112 -19.04 1.09 -5.70
C TYR A 112 -19.10 2.62 -5.61
N ASN A 113 -18.12 3.35 -6.15
CA ASN A 113 -18.07 4.81 -6.13
C ASN A 113 -18.15 5.39 -7.56
N GLU A 114 -19.07 6.35 -7.77
CA GLU A 114 -19.07 7.34 -8.87
C GLU A 114 -18.72 6.84 -10.29
N GLY A 115 -19.38 5.77 -10.76
CA GLY A 115 -19.34 5.39 -12.18
C GLY A 115 -18.22 4.42 -12.58
N GLY A 116 -17.59 3.74 -11.63
CA GLY A 116 -16.60 2.70 -11.89
C GLY A 116 -15.24 3.26 -12.31
N VAL A 117 -14.34 2.36 -12.74
CA VAL A 117 -12.97 2.72 -13.16
C VAL A 117 -12.94 3.82 -14.22
N ALA A 118 -13.91 3.83 -15.14
CA ALA A 118 -13.99 4.86 -16.19
C ALA A 118 -14.36 6.25 -15.62
N GLY A 119 -15.22 6.30 -14.59
CA GLY A 119 -15.53 7.53 -13.85
C GLY A 119 -14.30 8.06 -13.12
N THR A 120 -13.61 7.19 -12.38
CA THR A 120 -12.37 7.52 -11.66
C THR A 120 -11.30 8.10 -12.57
N ILE A 121 -11.05 7.47 -13.73
CA ILE A 121 -10.03 7.94 -14.69
C ILE A 121 -10.39 9.32 -15.25
N ARG A 122 -11.66 9.60 -15.52
CA ARG A 122 -12.12 10.93 -15.98
C ARG A 122 -11.98 12.00 -14.90
N GLY A 123 -12.08 11.60 -13.63
CA GLY A 123 -11.86 12.47 -12.47
C GLY A 123 -10.38 12.73 -12.13
N VAL A 124 -9.43 12.12 -12.85
CA VAL A 124 -8.01 12.38 -12.64
C VAL A 124 -7.64 13.75 -13.21
N ASP A 125 -7.35 14.68 -12.31
CA ASP A 125 -6.66 15.93 -12.65
C ASP A 125 -5.15 15.70 -12.65
N ILE A 126 -4.54 15.80 -13.84
CA ILE A 126 -3.08 15.69 -14.02
C ILE A 126 -2.36 16.92 -13.44
N GLY A 127 -3.02 18.08 -13.43
CA GLY A 127 -2.49 19.32 -12.84
C GLY A 127 -2.28 19.21 -11.33
N ALA A 128 -2.95 18.28 -10.65
CA ALA A 128 -2.75 18.03 -9.23
C ALA A 128 -1.32 17.52 -8.92
N PHE A 129 -0.66 16.83 -9.86
CA PHE A 129 0.71 16.32 -9.66
C PHE A 129 1.78 17.42 -9.62
N THR A 130 1.46 18.64 -10.08
CA THR A 130 2.35 19.80 -9.91
C THR A 130 2.16 20.49 -8.55
N HIS A 131 1.13 20.12 -7.80
CA HIS A 131 0.79 20.66 -6.49
C HIS A 131 0.72 19.55 -5.44
N PRO A 132 1.87 18.98 -5.01
CA PRO A 132 1.90 17.79 -4.16
C PRO A 132 1.18 17.98 -2.82
N GLN A 133 1.19 19.19 -2.24
CA GLN A 133 0.41 19.49 -1.03
C GLN A 133 -1.10 19.23 -1.21
N ALA A 134 -1.66 19.53 -2.39
CA ALA A 134 -3.08 19.32 -2.64
C ALA A 134 -3.45 17.83 -2.61
N LEU A 135 -2.58 16.97 -3.15
CA LEU A 135 -2.75 15.52 -3.13
C LEU A 135 -2.63 14.94 -1.71
N LEU A 136 -1.74 15.50 -0.88
CA LEU A 136 -1.56 15.04 0.50
C LEU A 136 -2.72 15.45 1.41
N ASN A 137 -3.39 16.57 1.11
CA ASN A 137 -4.55 17.03 1.86
C ASN A 137 -5.82 16.22 1.57
N ASP A 138 -5.89 15.56 0.41
CA ASP A 138 -7.00 14.68 0.03
C ASP A 138 -6.49 13.41 -0.67
N LEU A 139 -6.10 12.43 0.16
CA LEU A 139 -5.67 11.10 -0.28
C LEU A 139 -6.83 10.26 -0.85
N GLY A 140 -8.09 10.68 -0.64
CA GLY A 140 -9.28 10.04 -1.19
C GLY A 140 -9.53 10.41 -2.64
N SER A 141 -8.98 11.53 -3.13
CA SER A 141 -9.16 12.00 -4.50
C SER A 141 -8.70 10.98 -5.57
N PRO A 142 -9.34 10.92 -6.75
CA PRO A 142 -8.92 10.04 -7.85
C PRO A 142 -7.44 10.21 -8.23
N SER A 143 -6.95 11.45 -8.30
CA SER A 143 -5.55 11.74 -8.59
C SER A 143 -4.59 11.20 -7.54
N ALA A 144 -4.91 11.33 -6.24
CA ALA A 144 -4.07 10.80 -5.17
C ALA A 144 -4.04 9.27 -5.18
N GLN A 145 -5.19 8.62 -5.37
CA GLN A 145 -5.26 7.16 -5.44
C GLN A 145 -4.46 6.59 -6.61
N VAL A 146 -4.57 7.19 -7.80
CA VAL A 146 -3.77 6.82 -8.98
C VAL A 146 -2.29 7.10 -8.74
N GLY A 147 -1.95 8.22 -8.09
CA GLY A 147 -0.58 8.54 -7.68
C GLY A 147 0.04 7.47 -6.78
N ILE A 148 -0.71 7.01 -5.77
CA ILE A 148 -0.26 5.94 -4.86
C ILE A 148 -0.02 4.63 -5.63
N LEU A 149 -0.94 4.24 -6.53
CA LEU A 149 -0.73 3.06 -7.39
C LEU A 149 0.53 3.19 -8.24
N GLY A 150 0.76 4.37 -8.83
CA GLY A 150 1.96 4.67 -9.60
C GLY A 150 3.24 4.53 -8.76
N ILE A 151 3.24 5.04 -7.52
CA ILE A 151 4.38 4.89 -6.59
C ILE A 151 4.64 3.41 -6.31
N ILE A 152 3.62 2.61 -5.98
CA ILE A 152 3.80 1.18 -5.69
C ILE A 152 4.37 0.46 -6.93
N LEU A 153 3.91 0.81 -8.14
CA LEU A 153 4.42 0.25 -9.38
C LEU A 153 5.90 0.60 -9.63
N ILE A 154 6.31 1.83 -9.33
CA ILE A 154 7.73 2.24 -9.37
C ILE A 154 8.57 1.42 -8.37
N VAL A 155 8.04 1.17 -7.17
CA VAL A 155 8.71 0.28 -6.20
C VAL A 155 8.89 -1.11 -6.78
N GLY A 156 7.86 -1.67 -7.43
CA GLY A 156 7.93 -2.95 -8.13
C GLY A 156 8.99 -3.00 -9.22
N LEU A 157 9.17 -1.91 -9.97
CA LEU A 157 10.24 -1.80 -10.95
C LEU A 157 11.62 -1.91 -10.29
N PHE A 158 11.83 -1.26 -9.15
CA PHE A 158 13.09 -1.41 -8.39
C PHE A 158 13.29 -2.84 -7.90
N VAL A 159 12.24 -3.48 -7.36
CA VAL A 159 12.28 -4.90 -6.95
C VAL A 159 12.67 -5.78 -8.13
N PHE A 160 12.05 -5.56 -9.30
CA PHE A 160 12.35 -6.30 -10.53
C PHE A 160 13.81 -6.13 -10.97
N ILE A 161 14.32 -4.90 -10.98
CA ILE A 161 15.71 -4.60 -11.34
C ILE A 161 16.67 -5.32 -10.41
N VAL A 162 16.45 -5.25 -9.08
CA VAL A 162 17.30 -5.93 -8.09
C VAL A 162 17.28 -7.45 -8.32
N ASP A 163 16.10 -8.04 -8.50
CA ASP A 163 15.93 -9.46 -8.78
C ASP A 163 16.61 -9.91 -10.08
N ALA A 164 16.58 -9.08 -11.13
CA ALA A 164 17.19 -9.37 -12.41
C ALA A 164 18.73 -9.32 -12.32
N VAL A 165 19.27 -8.30 -11.64
CA VAL A 165 20.71 -8.16 -11.42
C VAL A 165 21.25 -9.30 -10.56
N ASP A 166 20.52 -9.71 -9.53
CA ASP A 166 20.93 -10.82 -8.67
C ASP A 166 20.98 -12.13 -9.47
N ARG A 167 19.97 -12.44 -10.30
CA ARG A 167 19.98 -13.61 -11.19
C ARG A 167 21.16 -13.60 -12.15
N ALA A 168 21.38 -12.49 -12.85
CA ALA A 168 22.49 -12.35 -13.79
C ALA A 168 23.87 -12.50 -13.12
N HIS A 169 23.99 -12.18 -11.83
CA HIS A 169 25.21 -12.41 -11.06
C HIS A 169 25.43 -13.89 -10.76
N TRP A 170 24.39 -14.60 -10.31
CA TRP A 170 24.46 -16.03 -10.02
C TRP A 170 24.71 -16.87 -11.29
N ASP A 171 24.09 -16.52 -12.41
CA ASP A 171 24.30 -17.20 -13.69
C ASP A 171 25.77 -17.11 -14.15
N LYS A 172 26.44 -15.99 -13.88
CA LYS A 172 27.87 -15.79 -14.19
C LYS A 172 28.82 -16.52 -13.24
N GLN A 173 28.37 -16.90 -12.05
CA GLN A 173 29.18 -17.64 -11.07
C GLN A 173 29.00 -19.16 -11.17
N GLY A 174 27.88 -19.61 -11.76
CA GLY A 174 27.60 -21.03 -12.01
C GLY A 174 28.09 -21.57 -13.36
N ALA A 175 28.67 -20.70 -14.21
CA ALA A 175 29.33 -21.05 -15.48
C ALA A 175 30.86 -21.03 -15.32
#